data_AF-A0A945IV21-F1
#
_entry.id   AF-A0A945IV21-F1
#
_cell.length_a   1.000
_cell.length_b   1.000
_cell.length_c   1.000
_cell.angle_alpha   90.00
_cell.angle_beta   90.00
_cell.angle_gamma   90.00
#
_symmetry.space_group_name_H-M   'P 1'
#
loop_
_entity.id
_entity.type
_entity.pdbx_description
1 polymer ?
#
loop_
_entity_poly.entity_id
_entity_poly.type
_entity_poly.pdbx_seq_one_letter_code
_entity_poly.pdbx_strand_id
1 'polypeptide(L)'
;MSNIPPASQYGNPPTEPEPHVMRSTGRVTAMIARFIGYVVYVYILFVEVILAIGFFLLLLGANPSSGFVEWAYRNLDRAMKPFRGIFTPIELGTTNGNQVESVFDTSVLFAMIIYGIIGLLVHAAIQWLDHKVKKIERQQYNEEAAYEAERIRQEMLQSGMAATTTVTRTTPTATTSTTTAIPSAMPVPPSSPGNVPRPPSAPPG
;
A
#
# COMPACT_ATOMS: atom_id res chain seq x y z
N MET A 1 43.46 -55.64 -26.00
CA MET A 1 43.71 -54.80 -24.82
C MET A 1 42.83 -53.57 -24.95
N SER A 2 41.72 -53.57 -24.23
CA SER A 2 40.68 -52.52 -24.22
C SER A 2 41.19 -51.30 -23.47
N ASN A 3 41.37 -50.19 -24.19
CA ASN A 3 41.78 -48.90 -23.63
C ASN A 3 40.56 -48.23 -23.00
N ILE A 4 40.45 -48.29 -21.67
CA ILE A 4 39.43 -47.59 -20.89
C ILE A 4 39.96 -46.17 -20.62
N PRO A 5 39.27 -45.10 -21.05
CA PRO A 5 39.71 -43.74 -20.76
C PRO A 5 39.65 -43.46 -19.24
N PRO A 6 40.58 -42.64 -18.69
CA PRO A 6 40.63 -42.35 -17.25
C PRO A 6 39.36 -41.63 -16.80
N ALA A 7 38.83 -42.01 -15.64
CA ALA A 7 37.60 -41.50 -15.02
C ALA A 7 37.64 -40.01 -14.60
N SER A 8 38.66 -39.25 -15.01
CA SER A 8 38.80 -37.82 -14.72
C SER A 8 38.00 -36.90 -15.65
N GLN A 9 37.22 -37.46 -16.57
CA GLN A 9 36.34 -36.72 -17.49
C GLN A 9 34.85 -36.89 -17.15
N TYR A 10 34.53 -37.04 -15.87
CA TYR A 10 33.20 -36.71 -15.38
C TYR A 10 33.34 -35.36 -14.68
N GLY A 11 32.81 -34.32 -15.32
CA GLY A 11 32.69 -33.02 -14.68
C GLY A 11 32.03 -33.18 -13.32
N ASN A 12 32.47 -32.40 -12.34
CA ASN A 12 31.96 -32.46 -10.97
C ASN A 12 30.43 -32.64 -11.00
N PRO A 13 29.87 -33.64 -10.28
CA PRO A 13 28.43 -33.78 -10.21
C PRO A 13 27.84 -32.45 -9.73
N PRO A 14 26.62 -32.09 -10.18
CA PRO A 14 25.95 -30.91 -9.66
C PRO A 14 25.99 -30.98 -8.14
N THR A 15 26.62 -29.99 -7.50
CA THR A 15 26.62 -29.88 -6.04
C THR A 15 25.17 -29.84 -5.60
N GLU A 16 24.70 -30.90 -4.93
CA GLU A 16 23.39 -30.87 -4.29
C GLU A 16 23.34 -29.66 -3.35
N PRO A 17 22.27 -28.85 -3.39
CA PRO A 17 22.18 -27.69 -2.54
C PRO A 17 22.21 -28.15 -1.08
N GLU A 18 23.17 -27.64 -0.31
CA GLU A 18 23.29 -27.99 1.10
C GLU A 18 21.95 -27.79 1.83
N PRO A 19 21.55 -28.74 2.70
CA PRO A 19 20.29 -28.66 3.42
C PRO A 19 20.24 -27.35 4.19
N HIS A 20 19.20 -26.57 3.90
CA HIS A 20 19.11 -25.13 4.18
C HIS A 20 18.68 -24.91 5.65
N VAL A 21 19.57 -25.21 6.60
CA VAL A 21 19.23 -25.23 8.04
C VAL A 21 19.18 -23.84 8.69
N MET A 22 19.56 -22.76 7.98
CA MET A 22 19.73 -21.40 8.55
C MET A 22 18.69 -20.34 8.11
N ARG A 23 17.50 -20.72 7.62
CA ARG A 23 16.46 -19.75 7.14
C ARG A 23 15.30 -19.46 8.10
N SER A 24 15.12 -20.21 9.19
CA SER A 24 13.93 -20.05 10.07
C SER A 24 13.96 -18.76 10.91
N THR A 25 15.14 -18.32 11.34
CA THR A 25 15.30 -17.17 12.25
C THR A 25 14.85 -15.84 11.62
N GLY A 26 15.11 -15.64 10.33
CA GLY A 26 14.79 -14.39 9.63
C GLY A 26 13.28 -14.16 9.46
N ARG A 27 12.53 -15.23 9.16
CA ARG A 27 11.07 -15.17 8.99
C ARG A 27 10.34 -14.83 10.29
N VAL A 28 10.75 -15.45 11.40
CA VAL A 28 10.15 -15.18 12.72
C VAL A 28 10.40 -13.73 13.14
N THR A 29 11.62 -13.21 12.91
CA THR A 29 11.97 -11.82 13.25
C THR A 29 11.12 -10.83 12.48
N ALA A 30 10.95 -11.03 11.16
CA ALA A 30 10.10 -10.19 10.33
C ALA A 30 8.62 -10.24 10.76
N MET A 31 8.13 -11.42 11.14
CA MET A 31 6.77 -11.61 11.62
C MET A 31 6.50 -10.82 12.91
N ILE A 32 7.44 -10.88 13.87
CA ILE A 32 7.35 -10.14 15.14
C ILE A 32 7.37 -8.64 14.89
N ALA A 33 8.31 -8.15 14.06
CA ALA A 33 8.41 -6.73 13.73
C ALA A 33 7.11 -6.19 13.09
N ARG A 34 6.51 -6.98 12.19
CA ARG A 34 5.23 -6.64 11.57
C ARG A 34 4.08 -6.61 12.57
N PHE A 35 4.02 -7.59 13.47
CA PHE A 35 3.01 -7.64 14.53
C PHE A 35 3.08 -6.41 15.43
N ILE A 36 4.28 -6.05 15.90
CA ILE A 36 4.51 -4.84 16.71
C ILE A 36 4.07 -3.59 15.95
N GLY A 37 4.44 -3.47 14.67
CA GLY A 37 4.02 -2.36 13.81
C GLY A 37 2.50 -2.21 13.75
N TYR A 38 1.76 -3.32 13.58
CA TYR A 38 0.30 -3.28 13.58
C TYR A 38 -0.30 -2.88 14.93
N VAL A 39 0.25 -3.37 16.05
CA VAL A 39 -0.22 -2.98 17.38
C VAL A 39 -0.06 -1.47 17.59
N VAL A 40 1.09 -0.91 17.21
CA VAL A 40 1.35 0.54 17.29
C VAL A 40 0.41 1.31 16.35
N TYR A 41 0.20 0.82 15.13
CA TYR A 41 -0.71 1.45 14.16
C TYR A 41 -2.16 1.51 14.68
N VAL A 42 -2.66 0.41 15.22
CA VAL A 42 -4.01 0.33 15.81
C VAL A 42 -4.14 1.27 17.01
N TYR A 43 -3.11 1.34 17.86
CA TYR A 43 -3.09 2.28 18.98
C TYR A 43 -3.14 3.74 18.51
N ILE A 44 -2.38 4.11 17.48
CA ILE A 44 -2.42 5.47 16.91
C ILE A 44 -3.80 5.77 16.32
N LEU A 45 -4.40 4.84 15.57
CA LEU A 45 -5.76 5.02 15.06
C LEU A 45 -6.78 5.19 16.18
N PHE A 46 -6.64 4.44 17.27
CA PHE A 46 -7.50 4.58 18.44
C PHE A 46 -7.37 5.99 19.06
N VAL A 47 -6.15 6.50 19.20
CA VAL A 47 -5.89 7.87 19.66
C VAL A 47 -6.53 8.89 18.71
N GLU A 48 -6.35 8.71 17.40
CA GLU A 48 -6.93 9.60 16.37
C GLU A 48 -8.45 9.65 16.44
N VAL A 49 -9.12 8.51 16.64
CA VAL A 49 -10.57 8.45 16.81
C VAL A 49 -11.02 9.18 18.07
N ILE A 50 -10.30 9.03 19.19
CA ILE A 50 -10.58 9.80 20.42
C ILE A 50 -10.44 11.30 20.17
N LEU A 51 -9.39 11.73 19.48
CA LEU A 51 -9.17 13.14 19.15
C LEU A 51 -10.30 13.68 18.28
N ALA A 52 -10.70 12.95 17.24
CA ALA A 52 -11.80 13.34 16.36
C ALA A 52 -13.13 13.45 17.14
N ILE A 53 -13.49 12.42 17.91
CA ILE A 53 -14.71 12.44 18.73
C ILE A 53 -14.67 13.62 19.70
N GLY A 54 -13.56 13.78 20.43
CA GLY A 54 -13.37 14.89 21.37
C GLY A 54 -13.52 16.25 20.67
N PHE A 55 -12.82 16.46 19.56
CA PHE A 55 -12.87 17.68 18.77
C PHE A 55 -14.31 18.06 18.36
N PHE A 56 -15.08 17.10 17.83
CA PHE A 56 -16.47 17.36 17.45
C PHE A 56 -17.36 17.63 18.67
N LEU A 57 -17.15 16.93 19.78
CA LEU A 57 -17.88 17.19 21.02
C LEU A 57 -17.61 18.59 21.58
N LEU A 58 -16.35 19.07 21.53
CA LEU A 58 -16.00 20.45 21.91
C LEU A 58 -16.68 21.45 20.97
N LEU A 59 -16.58 21.23 19.65
CA LEU A 59 -17.20 22.07 18.62
C LEU A 59 -18.71 22.21 18.79
N LEU A 60 -19.38 21.12 19.15
CA LEU A 60 -20.83 21.09 19.35
C LEU A 60 -21.26 21.59 20.74
N GLY A 61 -20.32 21.89 21.65
CA GLY A 61 -20.62 22.27 23.01
C GLY A 61 -21.31 21.14 23.79
N ALA A 62 -20.77 19.93 23.70
CA ALA A 62 -21.37 18.76 24.34
C ALA A 62 -21.28 18.83 25.88
N ASN A 63 -22.33 18.35 26.55
CA ASN A 63 -22.46 18.43 28.00
C ASN A 63 -21.53 17.44 28.74
N PRO A 64 -20.56 17.91 29.54
CA PRO A 64 -19.59 17.06 30.24
C PRO A 64 -20.19 16.23 31.39
N SER A 65 -21.42 16.52 31.83
CA SER A 65 -22.12 15.70 32.83
C SER A 65 -22.67 14.39 32.26
N SER A 66 -22.66 14.22 30.94
CA SER A 66 -23.04 12.94 30.32
C SER A 66 -21.85 11.97 30.34
N GLY A 67 -22.10 10.73 30.78
CA GLY A 67 -21.01 9.75 30.99
C GLY A 67 -20.18 9.44 29.74
N PHE A 68 -20.78 9.47 28.55
CA PHE A 68 -20.05 9.30 27.29
C PHE A 68 -19.12 10.47 26.98
N VAL A 69 -19.60 11.71 27.13
CA VAL A 69 -18.80 12.92 26.86
C VAL A 69 -17.68 13.04 27.90
N GLU A 70 -17.96 12.75 29.16
CA GLU A 70 -16.95 12.71 30.22
C GLU A 70 -15.83 11.71 29.91
N TRP A 71 -16.19 10.51 29.47
CA TRP A 71 -15.23 9.51 29.02
C TRP A 71 -14.42 10.00 27.81
N ALA A 72 -15.07 10.62 26.82
CA ALA A 72 -14.40 11.13 25.63
C ALA A 72 -13.41 12.25 26.00
N TYR A 73 -13.82 13.22 26.81
CA TYR A 73 -12.97 14.34 27.25
C TYR A 73 -11.78 13.87 28.09
N ARG A 74 -11.96 12.87 28.98
CA ARG A 74 -10.84 12.30 29.74
C ARG A 74 -9.81 11.60 28.85
N ASN A 75 -10.26 10.90 27.81
CA ASN A 75 -9.35 10.25 26.86
C ASN A 75 -8.69 11.28 25.93
N LEU A 76 -9.45 12.28 25.48
CA LEU A 76 -8.95 13.44 24.73
C LEU A 76 -7.83 14.13 25.52
N ASP A 77 -8.06 14.41 26.80
CA ASP A 77 -7.07 15.03 27.68
C ASP A 77 -5.77 14.24 27.79
N ARG A 78 -5.89 12.90 27.82
CA ARG A 78 -4.73 12.01 27.87
C ARG A 78 -3.96 12.03 26.54
N ALA A 79 -4.66 11.99 25.42
CA ALA A 79 -4.07 12.11 24.08
C ALA A 79 -3.44 13.49 23.84
N MET A 80 -4.03 14.55 24.38
CA MET A 80 -3.57 15.93 24.22
C MET A 80 -2.36 16.30 25.08
N LYS A 81 -1.94 15.47 26.05
CA LYS A 81 -0.85 15.79 26.98
C LYS A 81 0.42 16.41 26.33
N PRO A 82 0.96 15.91 25.20
CA PRO A 82 2.15 16.50 24.58
C PRO A 82 1.89 17.78 23.78
N PHE A 83 0.65 18.03 23.37
CA PHE A 83 0.25 19.16 22.53
C PHE A 83 -0.62 20.18 23.28
N ARG A 84 -0.82 19.99 24.59
CA ARG A 84 -1.72 20.84 25.37
C ARG A 84 -1.15 22.25 25.51
N GLY A 85 -1.96 23.25 25.19
CA GLY A 85 -1.64 24.66 25.40
C GLY A 85 -0.62 25.25 24.43
N ILE A 86 -0.29 24.55 23.34
CA ILE A 86 0.51 25.14 22.24
C ILE A 86 -0.25 26.22 21.48
N PHE A 87 -1.58 26.09 21.40
CA PHE A 87 -2.48 27.09 20.85
C PHE A 87 -3.60 27.40 21.85
N THR A 88 -4.09 28.63 21.82
CA THR A 88 -5.27 29.05 22.59
C THR A 88 -6.54 28.56 21.89
N PRO A 89 -7.47 27.91 22.61
CA PRO A 89 -8.78 27.56 22.05
C PRO A 89 -9.57 28.81 21.65
N ILE A 90 -10.42 28.67 20.62
CA ILE A 90 -11.31 29.73 20.15
C ILE A 90 -12.72 29.41 20.64
N GLU A 91 -13.27 30.28 21.46
CA GLU A 91 -14.65 30.22 21.94
C GLU A 91 -15.62 30.65 20.83
N LEU A 92 -16.57 29.78 20.47
CA LEU A 92 -17.57 30.02 19.44
C LEU A 92 -18.93 30.46 20.03
N GLY A 93 -19.01 30.58 21.36
CA GLY A 93 -20.22 30.94 22.08
C GLY A 93 -21.20 29.77 22.27
N THR A 94 -22.41 30.08 22.75
CA THR A 94 -23.45 29.08 22.97
C THR A 94 -24.20 28.80 21.66
N THR A 95 -24.15 27.55 21.20
CA THR A 95 -24.94 27.11 20.05
C THR A 95 -26.42 27.05 20.44
N ASN A 96 -27.31 27.56 19.59
CA ASN A 96 -28.77 27.57 19.82
C ASN A 96 -29.30 26.19 20.24
N GLY A 97 -29.53 26.00 21.55
CA GLY A 97 -30.03 24.76 22.15
C GLY A 97 -29.14 24.12 23.22
N ASN A 98 -27.85 24.49 23.30
CA ASN A 98 -26.92 23.98 24.31
C ASN A 98 -26.60 25.02 25.39
N GLN A 99 -26.54 24.56 26.64
CA GLN A 99 -26.13 25.39 27.80
C GLN A 99 -24.60 25.48 27.92
N VAL A 100 -23.87 24.65 27.18
CA VAL A 100 -22.41 24.57 27.18
C VAL A 100 -21.86 25.25 25.94
N GLU A 101 -20.77 25.99 26.13
CA GLU A 101 -20.09 26.71 25.07
C GLU A 101 -19.42 25.78 24.06
N SER A 102 -19.58 26.12 22.78
CA SER A 102 -18.87 25.49 21.68
C SER A 102 -17.44 26.03 21.63
N VAL A 103 -16.45 25.13 21.60
CA VAL A 103 -15.03 25.48 21.60
C VAL A 103 -14.34 24.87 20.38
N PHE A 104 -13.64 25.70 19.61
CA PHE A 104 -12.75 25.26 18.55
C PHE A 104 -11.31 25.22 19.08
N ASP A 105 -10.85 24.04 19.50
CA ASP A 105 -9.49 23.87 19.99
C ASP A 105 -8.51 23.56 18.85
N THR A 106 -7.74 24.58 18.45
CA THR A 106 -6.70 24.47 17.42
C THR A 106 -5.58 23.49 17.82
N SER A 107 -5.31 23.30 19.11
CA SER A 107 -4.32 22.32 19.59
C SER A 107 -4.77 20.89 19.30
N VAL A 108 -6.06 20.61 19.43
CA VAL A 108 -6.64 19.29 19.09
C VAL A 108 -6.55 19.04 17.59
N LEU A 109 -6.89 20.03 16.77
CA LEU A 109 -6.75 19.93 15.32
C LEU A 109 -5.29 19.66 14.91
N PHE A 110 -4.35 20.37 15.52
CA PHE A 110 -2.92 20.13 15.29
C PHE A 110 -2.51 18.71 15.70
N ALA A 111 -2.97 18.23 16.85
CA ALA A 111 -2.69 16.88 17.31
C ALA A 111 -3.20 15.82 16.31
N MET A 112 -4.41 15.97 15.77
CA MET A 112 -4.96 15.08 14.73
C MET A 112 -4.04 15.01 13.50
N ILE A 113 -3.52 16.16 13.05
CA ILE A 113 -2.59 16.20 11.91
C ILE A 113 -1.30 15.42 12.25
N ILE A 114 -0.71 15.66 13.42
CA ILE A 114 0.56 15.02 13.80
C ILE A 114 0.38 13.51 14.01
N TYR A 115 -0.65 13.08 14.75
CA TYR A 115 -0.93 11.66 14.94
C TYR A 115 -1.31 10.98 13.62
N GLY A 116 -2.05 11.65 12.74
CA GLY A 116 -2.31 11.20 11.38
C GLY A 116 -1.02 10.97 10.57
N ILE A 117 -0.08 11.92 10.59
CA ILE A 117 1.23 11.77 9.93
C ILE A 117 2.00 10.57 10.52
N ILE A 118 2.05 10.44 11.85
CA ILE A 118 2.72 9.31 12.50
C ILE A 118 2.07 7.98 12.08
N GLY A 119 0.73 7.94 12.03
CA GLY A 119 -0.02 6.76 11.56
C GLY A 119 0.34 6.39 10.12
N LEU A 120 0.44 7.38 9.22
CA LEU A 120 0.88 7.18 7.83
C LEU A 120 2.33 6.67 7.76
N LEU A 121 3.24 7.21 8.58
CA LEU A 121 4.63 6.76 8.62
C LEU A 121 4.75 5.32 9.11
N VAL A 122 4.01 4.95 10.16
CA VAL A 122 3.98 3.55 10.66
C VAL A 122 3.40 2.63 9.59
N HIS A 123 2.32 3.04 8.93
CA HIS A 123 1.73 2.27 7.83
C HIS A 123 2.73 2.07 6.69
N ALA A 124 3.42 3.14 6.26
CA ALA A 124 4.45 3.07 5.24
C ALA A 124 5.64 2.19 5.67
N ALA A 125 6.04 2.22 6.93
CA ALA A 125 7.10 1.37 7.47
C ALA A 125 6.72 -0.12 7.43
N ILE A 126 5.48 -0.47 7.80
CA ILE A 126 4.96 -1.84 7.71
C ILE A 126 4.98 -2.32 6.26
N GLN A 127 4.45 -1.51 5.33
CA GLN A 127 4.45 -1.86 3.91
C GLN A 127 5.87 -2.01 3.37
N TRP A 128 6.79 -1.11 3.72
CA TRP A 128 8.19 -1.19 3.31
C TRP A 128 8.84 -2.48 3.81
N LEU A 129 8.58 -2.88 5.06
CA LEU A 129 9.06 -4.14 5.62
C LEU A 129 8.54 -5.34 4.84
N ASP A 130 7.25 -5.35 4.49
CA ASP A 130 6.64 -6.43 3.68
C ASP A 130 7.30 -6.54 2.30
N HIS A 131 7.55 -5.41 1.63
CA HIS A 131 8.23 -5.39 0.33
C HIS A 131 9.68 -5.91 0.42
N LYS A 132 10.39 -5.55 1.50
CA LYS A 132 11.78 -5.99 1.72
C LYS A 132 11.87 -7.50 1.97
N VAL A 133 10.97 -8.06 2.77
CA VAL A 133 10.93 -9.50 3.06
C VAL A 133 10.62 -10.30 1.79
N LYS A 134 9.61 -9.89 1.01
CA LYS A 134 9.23 -10.58 -0.23
C LYS A 134 10.34 -10.60 -1.29
N LYS A 135 11.20 -9.58 -1.32
CA LYS A 135 12.31 -9.51 -2.29
C LYS A 135 13.36 -10.60 -2.05
N ILE A 136 13.56 -11.02 -0.80
CA ILE A 136 14.51 -12.08 -0.44
C ILE A 136 13.97 -13.45 -0.88
N GLU A 137 12.66 -13.69 -0.72
CA GLU A 137 12.04 -14.97 -1.08
C GLU A 137 11.94 -15.18 -2.59
N ARG A 138 11.78 -14.11 -3.38
CA ARG A 138 11.64 -14.21 -4.84
C ARG A 138 12.89 -14.72 -5.54
N GLN A 139 14.08 -14.50 -4.95
CA GLN A 139 15.32 -15.04 -5.47
C GLN A 139 15.37 -16.56 -5.31
N GLN A 140 14.95 -17.05 -4.14
CA GLN A 140 14.92 -18.49 -3.83
C GLN A 140 13.94 -19.24 -4.73
N TYR A 141 12.74 -18.69 -4.93
CA TYR A 141 11.75 -19.30 -5.83
C TYR A 141 12.25 -19.36 -7.28
N ASN A 142 12.96 -18.33 -7.75
CA ASN A 142 13.52 -18.32 -9.10
C ASN A 142 14.68 -19.31 -9.25
N GLU A 143 15.48 -19.52 -8.20
CA GLU A 143 16.55 -20.52 -8.16
C GLU A 143 15.96 -21.93 -8.22
N GLU A 144 14.98 -22.25 -7.36
CA GLU A 144 14.28 -23.55 -7.38
C GLU A 144 13.65 -23.85 -8.74
N ALA A 145 12.96 -22.88 -9.35
CA ALA A 145 12.35 -23.04 -10.67
C ALA A 145 13.40 -23.24 -11.79
N ALA A 146 14.58 -22.62 -11.67
CA ALA A 146 15.66 -22.81 -12.64
C ALA A 146 16.25 -24.22 -12.55
N TYR A 147 16.47 -24.73 -11.34
CA TYR A 147 16.94 -26.11 -11.12
C TYR A 147 15.92 -27.15 -11.60
N GLU A 148 14.63 -26.94 -11.33
CA GLU A 148 13.57 -27.82 -11.84
C GLU A 148 13.49 -27.80 -13.37
N ALA A 149 13.59 -26.63 -14.00
CA ALA A 149 13.60 -26.51 -15.46
C ALA A 149 14.81 -27.22 -16.08
N GLU A 150 15.99 -27.12 -15.45
CA GLU A 150 17.19 -27.83 -15.88
C GLU A 150 17.04 -29.35 -15.75
N ARG A 151 16.49 -29.83 -14.63
CA ARG A 151 16.19 -31.26 -14.45
C ARG A 151 15.23 -31.80 -15.49
N ILE A 152 14.08 -31.14 -15.67
CA ILE A 152 13.06 -31.56 -16.65
C ILE A 152 13.68 -31.53 -18.05
N ARG A 153 14.50 -30.52 -18.37
CA ARG A 153 15.23 -30.45 -19.65
C ARG A 153 16.17 -31.64 -19.85
N GLN A 154 16.91 -32.05 -18.84
CA GLN A 154 17.79 -33.21 -18.93
C GLN A 154 17.00 -34.52 -19.10
N GLU A 155 15.91 -34.70 -18.36
CA GLU A 155 15.01 -35.86 -18.48
C GLU A 155 14.33 -35.92 -19.86
N MET A 156 13.97 -34.78 -20.45
CA MET A 156 13.44 -34.71 -21.82
C MET A 156 14.50 -35.09 -22.87
N LEU A 157 15.75 -34.66 -22.69
CA LEU A 157 16.85 -35.04 -23.59
C LEU A 157 17.16 -36.54 -23.51
N GLN A 158 17.04 -37.13 -22.32
CA GLN A 158 17.30 -38.53 -22.09
C GLN A 158 16.14 -39.44 -22.53
N SER A 159 14.89 -38.96 -22.46
CA SER A 159 13.69 -39.71 -22.88
C SER A 159 13.43 -39.67 -24.40
N GLY A 160 14.25 -38.98 -25.20
CA GLY A 160 14.16 -38.94 -26.66
C GLY A 160 12.94 -38.19 -27.21
N MET A 161 12.15 -37.54 -26.34
CA MET A 161 11.02 -36.70 -26.74
C MET A 161 11.55 -35.31 -27.08
N ALA A 162 12.09 -35.16 -28.28
CA ALA A 162 12.44 -33.86 -28.84
C ALA A 162 11.19 -32.97 -28.86
N ALA A 163 11.22 -31.90 -28.05
CA ALA A 163 10.22 -30.86 -28.06
C ALA A 163 10.18 -30.18 -29.44
N THR A 164 9.23 -30.60 -30.29
CA THR A 164 8.71 -29.75 -31.35
C THR A 164 7.79 -28.71 -30.71
N THR A 165 8.37 -27.64 -30.18
CA THR A 165 7.65 -26.38 -30.01
C THR A 165 8.19 -25.43 -31.06
N THR A 166 7.58 -25.48 -32.25
CA THR A 166 7.71 -24.46 -33.28
C THR A 166 7.25 -23.13 -32.67
N VAL A 167 8.19 -22.33 -32.18
CA VAL A 167 8.01 -20.88 -32.10
C VAL A 167 7.92 -20.41 -33.54
N THR A 168 6.70 -20.13 -34.02
CA THR A 168 6.45 -19.40 -35.25
C THR A 168 7.06 -18.01 -35.10
N ARG A 169 8.33 -17.91 -35.50
CA ARG A 169 9.02 -16.67 -35.80
C ARG A 169 8.50 -16.18 -37.15
N THR A 170 7.51 -15.30 -37.14
CA THR A 170 7.30 -14.38 -38.26
C THR A 170 8.22 -13.17 -38.07
N THR A 171 9.31 -13.12 -38.82
CA THR A 171 10.14 -11.92 -39.03
C THR A 171 9.89 -11.43 -40.47
N PRO A 172 10.43 -10.27 -40.88
CA PRO A 172 9.94 -8.90 -40.73
C PRO A 172 9.35 -8.35 -42.06
N THR A 173 8.61 -7.24 -42.03
CA THR A 173 8.52 -6.36 -43.21
C THR A 173 8.81 -4.94 -42.76
N ALA A 174 9.93 -4.43 -43.24
CA ALA A 174 10.26 -3.03 -43.20
C ALA A 174 9.19 -2.25 -43.97
N THR A 175 8.62 -1.22 -43.35
CA THR A 175 8.15 -0.05 -44.09
C THR A 175 8.69 1.17 -43.37
N THR A 176 9.72 1.72 -43.98
CA THR A 176 10.28 3.04 -43.70
C THR A 176 9.19 4.09 -43.88
N SER A 177 8.97 4.92 -42.88
CA SER A 177 8.35 6.24 -43.03
C SER A 177 8.91 7.15 -41.95
N THR A 178 10.12 7.63 -42.17
CA THR A 178 10.67 8.81 -41.48
C THR A 178 10.27 10.03 -42.30
N THR A 179 9.64 11.04 -41.67
CA THR A 179 10.00 12.47 -41.74
C THR A 179 8.79 13.38 -41.42
N THR A 180 8.85 13.95 -40.22
CA THR A 180 8.56 15.34 -39.81
C THR A 180 7.99 16.32 -40.85
N ALA A 181 6.80 16.88 -40.60
CA ALA A 181 6.48 18.33 -40.69
C ALA A 181 5.04 18.64 -40.19
N ILE A 182 4.94 19.60 -39.26
CA ILE A 182 3.73 20.35 -38.79
C ILE A 182 3.45 21.49 -39.83
N PRO A 183 2.24 22.07 -40.12
CA PRO A 183 1.08 22.37 -39.23
C PRO A 183 -0.34 22.20 -39.83
N SER A 184 -1.33 22.49 -38.95
CA SER A 184 -2.64 23.12 -39.22
C SER A 184 -3.90 22.25 -39.29
N ALA A 185 -4.94 22.85 -38.70
CA ALA A 185 -6.38 22.59 -38.83
C ALA A 185 -7.00 21.52 -37.92
N MET A 186 -7.62 22.00 -36.84
CA MET A 186 -8.79 21.36 -36.22
C MET A 186 -9.92 21.28 -37.25
N PRO A 187 -10.76 20.24 -37.19
CA PRO A 187 -12.16 20.53 -36.88
C PRO A 187 -12.84 19.49 -35.96
N VAL A 188 -13.60 20.04 -35.01
CA VAL A 188 -14.83 19.55 -34.34
C VAL A 188 -15.23 18.05 -34.37
N PRO A 189 -15.59 17.45 -33.22
CA PRO A 189 -16.20 16.12 -33.15
C PRO A 189 -17.71 16.13 -33.49
N PRO A 190 -18.26 15.04 -34.04
CA PRO A 190 -19.70 14.90 -34.28
C PRO A 190 -20.47 14.62 -32.99
N SER A 191 -21.52 15.40 -32.75
CA SER A 191 -22.52 15.18 -31.72
C SER A 191 -23.52 14.09 -32.14
N SER A 192 -23.96 13.27 -31.18
CA SER A 192 -25.21 12.52 -31.28
C SER A 192 -25.96 12.50 -29.96
N PRO A 193 -27.31 12.50 -29.99
CA PRO A 193 -28.13 13.12 -28.95
C PRO A 193 -28.85 12.08 -28.09
N GLY A 194 -28.69 12.18 -26.76
CA GLY A 194 -29.44 11.42 -25.76
C GLY A 194 -30.43 12.31 -24.99
N ASN A 195 -31.67 12.32 -25.46
CA ASN A 195 -32.96 12.44 -24.77
C ASN A 195 -33.16 13.21 -23.41
N VAL A 196 -34.01 14.26 -23.49
CA VAL A 196 -35.12 14.79 -22.60
C VAL A 196 -34.87 15.19 -21.13
N PRO A 197 -35.70 16.06 -20.48
CA PRO A 197 -36.85 16.85 -20.97
C PRO A 197 -36.88 18.36 -20.60
N ARG A 198 -37.75 19.10 -21.30
CA ARG A 198 -38.04 20.55 -21.20
C ARG A 198 -38.85 20.90 -19.93
N PRO A 199 -38.59 22.08 -19.32
CA PRO A 199 -39.65 22.89 -18.71
C PRO A 199 -39.73 24.30 -19.35
N PRO A 200 -40.93 24.82 -19.72
CA PRO A 200 -41.18 26.26 -19.82
C PRO A 200 -41.88 26.72 -18.51
N SER A 201 -41.77 27.95 -18.00
CA SER A 201 -41.61 29.26 -18.64
C SER A 201 -41.42 30.37 -17.58
N ALA A 202 -40.61 31.37 -17.97
CA ALA A 202 -40.62 32.82 -17.68
C ALA A 202 -40.64 33.42 -16.23
N PRO A 203 -39.86 34.51 -15.99
CA PRO A 203 -39.89 35.34 -14.77
C PRO A 203 -40.88 36.52 -14.86
N PRO A 204 -41.23 37.17 -13.73
CA PRO A 204 -42.33 38.14 -13.65
C PRO A 204 -41.97 39.53 -14.20
N GLY A 205 -42.97 40.19 -14.77
CA GLY A 205 -43.08 41.65 -14.80
C GLY A 205 -43.70 42.19 -13.52
#